data_AF-A0A7X7WRN7-F1
#
_entry.id   AF-A0A7X7WRN7-F1
#
_cell.length_a   1.000
_cell.length_b   1.000
_cell.length_c   1.000
_cell.angle_alpha   90.00
_cell.angle_beta   90.00
_cell.angle_gamma   90.00
#
_symmetry.space_group_name_H-M   'P 1'
#
loop_
_entity.id
_entity.type
_entity.pdbx_description
1 polymer ?
#
loop_
_entity_poly.entity_id
_entity_poly.type
_entity_poly.pdbx_seq_one_letter_code
_entity_poly.pdbx_strand_id
1 'polypeptide(L)' 'MLSKLKNEKERDIILEALQHNNWNMMKTAQALGISRASLYKKAERFAIKRFSSPQAS' A
#
# COMPACT_ATOMS: atom_id res chain seq x y z
N MET A 1 21.98 6.28 7.88
CA MET A 1 21.43 6.49 6.51
C MET A 1 20.55 5.32 5.99
N LEU A 2 20.53 4.13 6.61
CA LEU A 2 19.85 2.94 6.05
C LEU A 2 18.33 2.83 6.35
N SER A 3 17.81 3.55 7.34
CA SER A 3 16.46 3.32 7.86
C SER A 3 15.35 4.01 7.05
N LYS A 4 15.65 5.09 6.33
CA LYS A 4 14.66 5.83 5.52
C LYS A 4 14.29 5.08 4.23
N LEU A 5 15.27 4.46 3.57
CA LEU A 5 15.10 3.80 2.27
C LEU A 5 14.12 2.61 2.33
N LYS A 6 14.07 1.91 3.47
CA LYS A 6 13.15 0.78 3.67
C LYS A 6 11.68 1.22 3.68
N ASN A 7 11.39 2.38 4.26
CA ASN A 7 10.01 2.85 4.42
C ASN A 7 9.41 3.35 3.11
N GLU A 8 10.21 4.00 2.26
CA GLU A 8 9.74 4.49 0.96
C GLU A 8 9.41 3.33 0.00
N LYS A 9 10.28 2.32 -0.08
CA LYS A 9 10.00 1.12 -0.89
C LYS A 9 8.80 0.33 -0.36
N GLU A 10 8.65 0.23 0.96
CA GLU A 10 7.52 -0.50 1.55
C GLU A 10 6.18 0.18 1.24
N ARG A 11 6.13 1.52 1.26
CA ARG A 11 4.95 2.28 0.82
C ARG A 11 4.61 2.00 -0.65
N ASP A 12 5.62 2.05 -1.52
CA ASP A 12 5.44 1.88 -2.96
C ASP A 12 4.89 0.50 -3.32
N ILE A 13 5.47 -0.55 -2.71
CA ILE A 13 5.01 -1.94 -2.85
C ILE A 13 3.55 -2.09 -2.42
N ILE A 14 3.15 -1.49 -1.29
CA ILE A 14 1.76 -1.56 -0.80
C ILE A 14 0.83 -0.81 -1.75
N LEU A 15 1.24 0.35 -2.26
CA LEU A 15 0.45 1.15 -3.20
C LEU A 15 0.25 0.40 -4.53
N GLU A 16 1.31 -0.16 -5.08
CA GLU A 16 1.26 -0.94 -6.33
C GLU A 16 0.38 -2.18 -6.17
N ALA A 17 0.55 -2.93 -5.07
CA ALA A 17 -0.29 -4.08 -4.76
C ALA A 17 -1.77 -3.69 -4.56
N LEU A 18 -2.04 -2.57 -3.89
CA LEU A 18 -3.41 -2.03 -3.76
C LEU A 18 -4.00 -1.69 -5.13
N GLN A 19 -3.26 -1.00 -6.01
CA GLN A 19 -3.72 -0.67 -7.35
C GLN A 19 -3.99 -1.92 -8.20
N HIS A 20 -3.05 -2.87 -8.22
CA HIS A 20 -3.21 -4.16 -8.91
C HIS A 20 -4.41 -4.97 -8.41
N ASN A 21 -4.70 -4.90 -7.11
CA ASN A 21 -5.84 -5.58 -6.50
C ASN A 21 -7.11 -4.73 -6.46
N ASN A 22 -7.18 -3.64 -7.22
CA ASN A 22 -8.34 -2.76 -7.31
C ASN A 22 -8.80 -2.20 -5.96
N TRP A 23 -7.82 -1.82 -5.12
CA TRP A 23 -7.97 -1.35 -3.74
C TRP A 23 -8.57 -2.37 -2.78
N ASN A 24 -8.56 -3.66 -3.15
CA ASN A 24 -9.05 -4.72 -2.28
C ASN A 24 -8.01 -5.06 -1.20
N MET A 25 -8.22 -4.51 0.00
CA MET A 25 -7.36 -4.72 1.17
C MET A 25 -7.18 -6.21 1.52
N MET A 26 -8.21 -7.05 1.34
CA MET A 26 -8.10 -8.48 1.63
C MET A 26 -7.18 -9.19 0.65
N LYS A 27 -7.39 -8.99 -0.65
CA LYS A 27 -6.53 -9.58 -1.69
C LYS A 27 -5.11 -9.05 -1.60
N THR A 28 -4.94 -7.77 -1.32
CA THR A 28 -3.63 -7.14 -1.15
C THR A 28 -2.88 -7.70 0.05
N ALA A 29 -3.54 -7.85 1.19
CA ALA A 29 -2.93 -8.46 2.39
C ALA A 29 -2.49 -9.90 2.11
N GLN A 30 -3.33 -10.67 1.41
CA GLN A 30 -3.01 -12.04 1.01
C GLN A 30 -1.85 -12.09 0.00
N ALA A 31 -1.83 -11.21 -0.99
CA ALA A 31 -0.76 -11.11 -1.98
C ALA A 31 0.59 -10.71 -1.37
N LEU A 32 0.55 -9.81 -0.36
CA LEU A 32 1.73 -9.39 0.40
C LEU A 32 2.11 -10.39 1.51
N GLY A 33 1.32 -11.44 1.74
CA GLY A 33 1.57 -12.43 2.79
C GLY A 33 1.49 -11.86 4.22
N ILE A 34 0.73 -10.78 4.42
CA ILE A 34 0.57 -10.12 5.73
C ILE A 34 -0.87 -10.17 6.22
N SER A 35 -1.06 -10.01 7.53
CA SER A 35 -2.39 -9.85 8.11
C SER A 35 -3.04 -8.53 7.69
N ARG A 36 -4.36 -8.56 7.47
CA ARG A 36 -5.18 -7.36 7.15
C ARG A 36 -4.95 -6.22 8.14
N ALA A 37 -4.89 -6.54 9.44
CA ALA A 37 -4.62 -5.56 10.50
C ALA A 37 -3.26 -4.86 10.33
N SER A 38 -2.23 -5.60 9.90
CA SER A 38 -0.90 -5.04 9.62
C SER A 38 -0.92 -4.17 8.36
N LEU A 39 -1.66 -4.58 7.32
CA LEU A 39 -1.85 -3.79 6.11
C LEU A 39 -2.52 -2.44 6.44
N TYR A 40 -3.60 -2.44 7.22
CA TYR A 40 -4.28 -1.22 7.65
C TYR A 40 -3.34 -0.27 8.39
N LYS A 41 -2.63 -0.76 9.43
CA LYS A 41 -1.66 0.06 10.18
C LYS A 41 -0.56 0.63 9.29
N LYS A 42 -0.05 -0.15 8.33
CA LYS A 42 0.96 0.32 7.37
C LYS A 42 0.36 1.36 6.43
N ALA A 43 -0.81 1.12 5.86
CA ALA A 43 -1.49 2.07 4.98
C ALA A 43 -1.79 3.41 5.68
N GLU A 44 -2.23 3.37 6.94
CA GLU A 44 -2.42 4.56 7.78
C GLU A 44 -1.08 5.27 8.05
N ARG A 45 -0.04 4.53 8.46
CA ARG A 45 1.29 5.08 8.74
C ARG A 45 1.91 5.75 7.52
N PHE A 46 1.70 5.19 6.34
CA PHE A 46 2.19 5.72 5.07
C PHE A 46 1.23 6.76 4.46
N ALA A 47 0.12 7.08 5.14
CA ALA A 47 -0.94 7.96 4.66
C ALA A 47 -1.35 7.64 3.22
N ILE A 48 -1.47 6.34 2.90
CA ILE A 48 -1.92 5.86 1.59
C ILE A 48 -3.40 6.16 1.47
N LYS A 49 -3.70 7.39 1.04
CA LYS A 49 -5.03 7.78 0.60
C LYS A 49 -5.20 7.27 -0.82
N ARG A 50 -6.41 6.81 -1.15
CA ARG A 50 -6.82 6.67 -2.55
C ARG A 50 -6.72 8.05 -3.18
N PHE A 51 -5.57 8.38 -3.74
CA PHE A 51 -5.48 9.30 -4.86
C PHE A 51 -6.23 8.58 -5.98
N SER A 52 -7.55 8.70 -5.94
CA SER A 52 -8.35 8.68 -7.15
C SER A 52 -7.85 9.88 -7.93
N SER A 53 -6.71 9.74 -8.62
CA SER A 53 -6.24 10.75 -9.54
C SER A 53 -7.35 10.94 -10.56
N PRO A 54 -7.91 12.15 -10.72
CA PRO A 54 -8.80 12.47 -11.83
C PRO A 54 -7.95 12.62 -13.11
N GLN A 55 -7.24 11.56 -13.49
CA GLN A 55 -6.41 11.52 -14.70
C GLN A 55 -6.63 10.20 -15.42
N ALA A 56 -7.78 10.12 -16.10
CA ALA A 56 -7.91 9.34 -17.33
C ALA A 56 -8.73 10.21 -18.28
N SER A 57 -7.99 10.93 -19.12
CA SER A 57 -8.28 11.52 -20.44
C SER A 57 -9.70 12.00 -20.75
#